data_AF-A0A8I6SDR7-F1
#
_entry.id   AF-A0A8I6SDR7-F1
#
_cell.length_a   1.000
_cell.length_b   1.000
_cell.length_c   1.000
_cell.angle_alpha   90.00
_cell.angle_beta   90.00
_cell.angle_gamma   90.00
#
_symmetry.space_group_name_H-M   'P 1'
#
loop_
_entity.id
_entity.type
_entity.pdbx_description
1 polymer ?
#
loop_
_entity_poly.entity_id
_entity_poly.type
_entity_poly.pdbx_seq_one_letter_code
_entity_poly.pdbx_strand_id
1 'polypeptide(L)'
;MQQNSLIDNTDSCIKSFLKGIQVAYPGLSVDVNSKIVMYNKDRQYKVALVSGGRAGHEPFGAGFVGENMLTGFILGTLHSSPPSSTIYTGMVNLLTKNKGGVLALVLNYMDNKLNFGTAVERLKLLGRKIESVYVSEDCVHGEFQTIDCGRRGCCGIALISKIIGGLTSKGFKLKFLKKEAEEINSRMYTLSAALAPSTLFEGKHFFKGTTERKMEIGMGLNGEKGIKTVKISSMKEIVESLLARLYQEAHIKAKNDVFVILINNLGICTDLEMYSIAYEVVTQIEKWNIVIKRVYVGKMMTSLDAKGFHITILNVTGKKLWITELDTNTDAFGWTFSAYSFGQAPPITFIEKKPNLNLIAGIVLTVPQSKIFEDILINICTSLEENESKLNQLDLAKGTGDFGTCLKRLASGIRNNIATWDLRDLSKIFFLISEITESQVGGMYGALYSLMMMGAANNSYDWVTIWKAALDKIYEYTNAKVGNATMQYFR
;
A
#
# COMPACT_ATOMS: atom_id res chain seq x y z
N MET A 1 19.46 -2.85 22.76
CA MET A 1 19.05 -3.88 21.76
C MET A 1 17.54 -3.95 21.74
N GLN A 2 16.99 -4.14 20.54
CA GLN A 2 15.65 -3.72 20.12
C GLN A 2 14.53 -4.54 20.77
N GLN A 3 13.68 -3.92 21.59
CA GLN A 3 12.45 -4.58 22.07
C GLN A 3 11.40 -4.81 20.96
N ASN A 4 11.57 -4.22 19.77
CA ASN A 4 10.58 -4.21 18.68
C ASN A 4 11.09 -4.75 17.33
N SER A 5 12.20 -5.50 17.29
CA SER A 5 12.76 -6.00 16.03
C SER A 5 13.12 -7.47 16.15
N LEU A 6 12.90 -8.23 15.07
CA LEU A 6 13.28 -9.63 14.94
C LEU A 6 14.76 -9.81 14.58
N ILE A 7 15.57 -8.75 14.71
CA ILE A 7 16.99 -8.71 14.35
C ILE A 7 17.82 -8.76 15.64
N ASP A 8 18.41 -9.92 15.92
CA ASP A 8 19.29 -10.08 17.09
C ASP A 8 20.66 -9.42 16.89
N ASN A 9 21.26 -9.61 15.71
CA ASN A 9 22.56 -9.08 15.33
C ASN A 9 22.54 -8.65 13.85
N THR A 10 23.03 -7.45 13.57
CA THR A 10 22.94 -6.83 12.23
C THR A 10 23.75 -7.57 11.17
N ASP A 11 24.95 -8.05 11.50
CA ASP A 11 25.79 -8.81 10.56
C ASP A 11 25.25 -10.21 10.29
N SER A 12 24.76 -10.90 11.31
CA SER A 12 24.11 -12.21 11.13
C SER A 12 22.82 -12.07 10.33
N CYS A 13 22.04 -11.00 10.56
CA CYS A 13 20.82 -10.71 9.82
C CYS A 13 21.07 -10.50 8.33
N ILE A 14 22.11 -9.75 7.95
CA ILE A 14 22.46 -9.57 6.52
C ILE A 14 22.82 -10.91 5.87
N LYS A 15 23.57 -11.78 6.57
CA LYS A 15 23.90 -13.12 6.06
C LYS A 15 22.63 -13.98 5.91
N SER A 16 21.75 -13.95 6.90
CA SER A 16 20.47 -14.69 6.87
C SER A 16 19.55 -14.17 5.77
N PHE A 17 19.50 -12.85 5.54
CA PHE A 17 18.77 -12.22 4.44
C PHE A 17 19.27 -12.72 3.08
N LEU A 18 20.58 -12.73 2.85
CA LEU A 18 21.17 -13.22 1.60
C LEU A 18 20.91 -14.72 1.40
N LYS A 19 21.03 -15.54 2.46
CA LYS A 19 20.65 -16.97 2.41
C LYS A 19 19.16 -17.15 2.11
N GLY A 20 18.31 -16.30 2.66
CA GLY A 20 16.87 -16.29 2.37
C GLY A 20 16.58 -16.02 0.90
N ILE A 21 17.26 -15.04 0.29
CA ILE A 21 17.18 -14.78 -1.16
C ILE A 21 17.64 -16.01 -1.95
N GLN A 22 18.76 -16.62 -1.57
CA GLN A 22 19.30 -17.79 -2.25
C GLN A 22 18.32 -18.98 -2.27
N VAL A 23 17.57 -19.18 -1.18
CA VAL A 23 16.56 -20.24 -1.08
C VAL A 23 15.29 -19.89 -1.86
N ALA A 24 14.84 -18.63 -1.78
CA ALA A 24 13.60 -18.20 -2.41
C ALA A 24 13.71 -18.01 -3.94
N TYR A 25 14.90 -17.64 -4.44
CA TYR A 25 15.10 -17.23 -5.83
C TYR A 25 16.29 -17.97 -6.47
N PRO A 26 16.12 -19.24 -6.89
CA PRO A 26 17.20 -20.06 -7.45
C PRO A 26 17.80 -19.52 -8.77
N GLY A 27 17.11 -18.58 -9.44
CA GLY A 27 17.64 -17.87 -10.62
C GLY A 27 18.76 -16.87 -10.32
N LEU A 28 19.02 -16.59 -9.03
CA LEU A 28 20.06 -15.65 -8.59
C LEU A 28 21.30 -16.39 -8.07
N SER A 29 22.47 -15.88 -8.41
CA SER A 29 23.73 -16.25 -7.77
C SER A 29 23.97 -15.33 -6.58
N VAL A 30 24.06 -15.92 -5.38
CA VAL A 30 24.28 -15.18 -4.13
C VAL A 30 25.60 -15.60 -3.49
N ASP A 31 26.55 -14.68 -3.39
CA ASP A 31 27.74 -14.83 -2.55
C ASP A 31 27.48 -14.15 -1.21
N VAL A 32 27.19 -14.97 -0.19
CA VAL A 32 26.88 -14.52 1.17
C VAL A 32 28.09 -13.88 1.85
N ASN A 33 29.31 -14.34 1.53
CA ASN A 33 30.53 -13.85 2.18
C ASN A 33 30.92 -12.48 1.63
N SER A 34 30.89 -12.33 0.32
CA SER A 34 31.18 -11.06 -0.35
C SER A 34 29.96 -10.12 -0.40
N LYS A 35 28.77 -10.57 0.03
CA LYS A 35 27.50 -9.83 -0.01
C LYS A 35 27.12 -9.36 -1.42
N ILE A 36 27.27 -10.25 -2.40
CA ILE A 36 27.00 -9.95 -3.81
C ILE A 36 25.84 -10.82 -4.31
N VAL A 37 24.87 -10.18 -4.97
CA VAL A 37 23.75 -10.86 -5.65
C VAL A 37 23.86 -10.57 -7.14
N MET A 38 23.77 -11.59 -7.98
CA MET A 38 23.85 -11.47 -9.43
C MET A 38 22.78 -12.28 -10.14
N TYR A 39 22.36 -11.77 -11.29
CA TYR A 39 21.52 -12.52 -12.22
C TYR A 39 22.35 -13.62 -12.88
N ASN A 40 21.94 -14.88 -12.70
CA ASN A 40 22.76 -16.03 -13.09
C ASN A 40 22.57 -16.43 -14.56
N LYS A 41 22.94 -15.54 -15.49
CA LYS A 41 22.80 -15.79 -16.94
C LYS A 41 23.96 -15.17 -17.71
N ASP A 42 24.49 -15.87 -18.70
CA ASP A 42 25.37 -15.26 -19.70
C ASP A 42 24.54 -14.36 -20.61
N ARG A 43 24.84 -13.06 -20.59
CA ARG A 43 24.14 -12.03 -21.36
C ARG A 43 24.98 -11.57 -22.57
N GLN A 44 26.01 -12.35 -22.92
CA GLN A 44 26.84 -12.17 -24.10
C GLN A 44 27.41 -10.74 -24.17
N TYR A 45 27.16 -10.02 -25.27
CA TYR A 45 27.67 -8.66 -25.52
C TYR A 45 26.77 -7.54 -24.94
N LYS A 46 25.82 -7.88 -24.07
CA LYS A 46 25.00 -6.89 -23.36
C LYS A 46 25.78 -6.24 -22.22
N VAL A 47 25.36 -5.03 -21.85
CA VAL A 47 25.90 -4.28 -20.72
C VAL A 47 25.28 -4.80 -19.43
N ALA A 48 26.10 -5.05 -18.40
CA ALA A 48 25.61 -5.31 -17.05
C ALA A 48 25.18 -4.00 -16.39
N LEU A 49 24.00 -3.98 -15.78
CA LEU A 49 23.56 -2.89 -14.92
C LEU A 49 23.81 -3.29 -13.46
N VAL A 50 24.62 -2.54 -12.73
CA VAL A 50 24.94 -2.84 -11.32
C VAL A 50 24.55 -1.68 -10.43
N SER A 51 24.11 -1.98 -9.21
CA SER A 51 24.00 -0.99 -8.14
C SER A 51 24.60 -1.55 -6.86
N GLY A 52 24.63 -0.74 -5.82
CA GLY A 52 25.07 -1.15 -4.50
C GLY A 52 24.84 -0.04 -3.50
N GLY A 53 24.94 -0.41 -2.24
CA GLY A 53 24.67 0.50 -1.13
C GLY A 53 24.48 -0.26 0.17
N ARG A 54 24.02 0.46 1.18
CA ARG A 54 23.78 -0.06 2.52
C ARG A 54 22.61 -1.04 2.55
N ALA A 55 22.62 -1.94 3.53
CA ALA A 55 21.46 -2.72 3.91
C ALA A 55 20.42 -1.84 4.61
N GLY A 56 19.17 -2.31 4.66
CA GLY A 56 18.06 -1.61 5.34
C GLY A 56 17.16 -0.80 4.41
N HIS A 57 17.33 -0.96 3.10
CA HIS A 57 16.52 -0.31 2.07
C HIS A 57 15.71 -1.31 1.23
N GLU A 58 15.62 -2.56 1.68
CA GLU A 58 14.97 -3.65 0.96
C GLU A 58 13.48 -3.29 0.64
N PRO A 59 12.95 -3.66 -0.54
CA PRO A 59 13.53 -4.58 -1.51
C PRO A 59 14.61 -3.95 -2.40
N PHE A 60 14.87 -2.63 -2.30
CA PHE A 60 15.94 -2.02 -3.08
C PHE A 60 17.25 -2.71 -2.82
N GLY A 61 17.89 -2.98 -3.94
CA GLY A 61 19.09 -3.75 -4.07
C GLY A 61 18.78 -5.10 -4.69
N ALA A 62 18.94 -6.17 -3.90
CA ALA A 62 18.80 -7.54 -4.37
C ALA A 62 17.42 -7.86 -4.99
N GLY A 63 16.34 -7.20 -4.52
CA GLY A 63 15.00 -7.35 -5.10
C GLY A 63 14.87 -6.89 -6.53
N PHE A 64 15.77 -6.02 -6.99
CA PHE A 64 15.76 -5.53 -8.36
C PHE A 64 16.76 -6.25 -9.26
N VAL A 65 17.38 -7.35 -8.81
CA VAL A 65 18.25 -8.17 -9.66
C VAL A 65 17.41 -9.16 -10.47
N GLY A 66 17.48 -9.05 -11.79
CA GLY A 66 16.68 -9.84 -12.73
C GLY A 66 16.79 -9.38 -14.18
N GLU A 67 16.21 -10.14 -15.11
CA GLU A 67 16.05 -9.76 -16.50
C GLU A 67 15.26 -8.44 -16.59
N ASN A 68 15.72 -7.52 -17.43
CA ASN A 68 15.13 -6.18 -17.61
C ASN A 68 15.19 -5.25 -16.37
N MET A 69 16.00 -5.56 -15.36
CA MET A 69 16.36 -4.67 -14.24
C MET A 69 17.89 -4.70 -13.98
N LEU A 70 18.33 -4.78 -12.72
CA LEU A 70 19.73 -4.87 -12.36
C LEU A 70 20.27 -6.26 -12.73
N THR A 71 21.49 -6.31 -13.25
CA THR A 71 22.25 -7.55 -13.43
C THR A 71 22.95 -7.99 -12.14
N GLY A 72 23.22 -7.06 -11.24
CA GLY A 72 23.75 -7.39 -9.92
C GLY A 72 23.62 -6.27 -8.91
N PHE A 73 23.72 -6.63 -7.65
CA PHE A 73 23.71 -5.72 -6.51
C PHE A 73 24.81 -6.09 -5.52
N ILE A 74 25.50 -5.07 -5.02
CA ILE A 74 26.63 -5.21 -4.08
C ILE A 74 26.21 -4.58 -2.75
N LEU A 75 26.00 -5.42 -1.74
CA LEU A 75 25.40 -5.02 -0.47
C LEU A 75 26.49 -4.69 0.57
N GLY A 76 26.33 -3.55 1.23
CA GLY A 76 27.18 -3.08 2.32
C GLY A 76 26.75 -3.63 3.69
N THR A 77 27.03 -2.87 4.73
CA THR A 77 26.45 -3.11 6.06
C THR A 77 25.20 -2.24 6.25
N LEU A 78 24.54 -2.33 7.40
CA LEU A 78 23.47 -1.41 7.77
C LEU A 78 23.98 0.04 7.88
N HIS A 79 25.27 0.23 8.18
CA HIS A 79 25.86 1.53 8.50
C HIS A 79 26.83 2.08 7.46
N SER A 80 27.22 1.28 6.46
CA SER A 80 28.25 1.67 5.49
C SER A 80 28.04 1.07 4.10
N SER A 81 28.33 1.87 3.07
CA SER A 81 28.51 1.41 1.69
C SER A 81 29.42 0.18 1.63
N PRO A 82 29.24 -0.74 0.64
CA PRO A 82 30.21 -1.78 0.38
C PRO A 82 31.62 -1.20 0.13
N PRO A 83 32.69 -1.86 0.61
CA PRO A 83 34.06 -1.44 0.34
C PRO A 83 34.38 -1.46 -1.15
N SER A 84 35.23 -0.54 -1.62
CA SER A 84 35.67 -0.47 -3.02
C SER A 84 36.26 -1.79 -3.56
N SER A 85 36.91 -2.59 -2.71
CA SER A 85 37.42 -3.93 -3.09
C SER A 85 36.30 -4.92 -3.40
N THR A 86 35.21 -4.90 -2.64
CA THR A 86 34.04 -5.76 -2.88
C THR A 86 33.29 -5.31 -4.12
N ILE A 87 33.15 -3.99 -4.32
CA ILE A 87 32.57 -3.41 -5.54
C ILE A 87 33.38 -3.83 -6.76
N TYR A 88 34.70 -3.71 -6.70
CA TYR A 88 35.62 -4.15 -7.74
C TYR A 88 35.42 -5.63 -8.08
N THR A 89 35.42 -6.52 -7.08
CA THR A 89 35.19 -7.95 -7.28
C THR A 89 33.85 -8.24 -7.94
N GLY A 90 32.76 -7.58 -7.49
CA GLY A 90 31.45 -7.71 -8.11
C GLY A 90 31.44 -7.28 -9.57
N MET A 91 32.05 -6.14 -9.91
CA MET A 91 32.13 -5.68 -11.30
C MET A 91 32.99 -6.60 -12.18
N VAL A 92 34.12 -7.13 -11.66
CA VAL A 92 34.94 -8.13 -12.38
C VAL A 92 34.12 -9.39 -12.67
N ASN A 93 33.38 -9.89 -11.69
CA ASN A 93 32.53 -11.07 -11.85
C ASN A 93 31.42 -10.82 -12.89
N LEU A 94 30.79 -9.64 -12.89
CA LEU A 94 29.78 -9.28 -13.89
C LEU A 94 30.36 -9.28 -15.31
N LEU A 95 31.58 -8.78 -15.51
CA LEU A 95 32.24 -8.75 -16.82
C LEU A 95 32.47 -10.15 -17.43
N THR A 96 32.53 -11.21 -16.62
CA THR A 96 32.68 -12.59 -17.13
C THR A 96 31.49 -13.06 -17.96
N LYS A 97 30.28 -12.57 -17.63
CA LYS A 97 29.00 -12.92 -18.26
C LYS A 97 28.38 -11.77 -19.06
N ASN A 98 29.06 -10.62 -19.14
CA ASN A 98 28.55 -9.39 -19.77
C ASN A 98 29.68 -8.65 -20.50
N LYS A 99 29.99 -9.07 -21.73
CA LYS A 99 31.08 -8.54 -22.58
C LYS A 99 30.81 -7.12 -23.11
N GLY A 100 29.61 -6.58 -22.91
CA GLY A 100 29.25 -5.21 -23.30
C GLY A 100 29.81 -4.12 -22.38
N GLY A 101 30.32 -4.49 -21.19
CA GLY A 101 30.77 -3.56 -20.15
C GLY A 101 29.79 -3.49 -18.97
N VAL A 102 30.03 -2.58 -18.03
CA VAL A 102 29.21 -2.38 -16.83
C VAL A 102 28.81 -0.91 -16.70
N LEU A 103 27.54 -0.66 -16.42
CA LEU A 103 27.02 0.63 -15.98
C LEU A 103 26.62 0.53 -14.50
N ALA A 104 27.21 1.36 -13.65
CA ALA A 104 26.88 1.45 -12.24
C ALA A 104 25.87 2.58 -11.97
N LEU A 105 24.71 2.25 -11.41
CA LEU A 105 23.79 3.22 -10.83
C LEU A 105 24.07 3.35 -9.33
N VAL A 106 24.47 4.54 -8.90
CA VAL A 106 24.98 4.76 -7.54
C VAL A 106 24.15 5.86 -6.88
N LEU A 107 23.61 5.63 -5.68
CA LEU A 107 22.94 6.69 -4.93
C LEU A 107 23.95 7.77 -4.55
N ASN A 108 23.59 9.04 -4.74
CA ASN A 108 24.49 10.19 -4.51
C ASN A 108 24.67 10.48 -3.01
N TYR A 109 25.43 9.61 -2.34
CA TYR A 109 25.95 9.76 -0.99
C TYR A 109 27.47 9.70 -1.03
N MET A 110 28.16 10.42 -0.15
CA MET A 110 29.62 10.54 -0.19
C MET A 110 30.34 9.20 -0.05
N ASP A 111 29.88 8.34 0.85
CA ASP A 111 30.45 7.01 1.06
C ASP A 111 30.32 6.13 -0.19
N ASN A 112 29.14 6.15 -0.84
CA ASN A 112 28.90 5.45 -2.09
C ASN A 112 29.79 6.02 -3.22
N LYS A 113 29.88 7.34 -3.37
CA LYS A 113 30.71 7.99 -4.40
C LYS A 113 32.17 7.60 -4.31
N LEU A 114 32.75 7.67 -3.11
CA LEU A 114 34.17 7.35 -2.90
C LEU A 114 34.46 5.87 -3.15
N ASN A 115 33.61 4.97 -2.64
CA ASN A 115 33.81 3.53 -2.81
C ASN A 115 33.59 3.07 -4.26
N PHE A 116 32.49 3.49 -4.91
CA PHE A 116 32.23 3.17 -6.31
C PHE A 116 33.24 3.84 -7.24
N GLY A 117 33.55 5.12 -7.02
CA GLY A 117 34.52 5.86 -7.81
C GLY A 117 35.89 5.18 -7.81
N THR A 118 36.37 4.77 -6.63
CA THR A 118 37.63 4.02 -6.51
C THR A 118 37.60 2.72 -7.31
N ALA A 119 36.52 1.94 -7.23
CA ALA A 119 36.40 0.68 -7.98
C ALA A 119 36.33 0.91 -9.50
N VAL A 120 35.56 1.90 -9.93
CA VAL A 120 35.39 2.27 -11.35
C VAL A 120 36.71 2.73 -11.95
N GLU A 121 37.43 3.64 -11.30
CA GLU A 121 38.71 4.15 -11.80
C GLU A 121 39.78 3.04 -11.86
N ARG A 122 39.83 2.15 -10.86
CA ARG A 122 40.71 0.97 -10.91
C ARG A 122 40.43 0.07 -12.11
N LEU A 123 39.15 -0.17 -12.43
CA LEU A 123 38.78 -1.01 -13.56
C LEU A 123 39.04 -0.34 -14.92
N LYS A 124 38.82 0.98 -15.01
CA LYS A 124 39.15 1.77 -16.20
C LYS A 124 40.65 1.75 -16.49
N LEU A 125 41.49 1.89 -15.46
CA LEU A 125 42.95 1.75 -15.59
C LEU A 125 43.37 0.38 -16.15
N LEU A 126 42.60 -0.67 -15.85
CA LEU A 126 42.79 -2.03 -16.40
C LEU A 126 42.11 -2.23 -17.77
N GLY A 127 41.72 -1.15 -18.45
CA GLY A 127 41.11 -1.19 -19.79
C GLY A 127 39.69 -1.75 -19.84
N ARG A 128 38.99 -1.86 -18.69
CA ARG A 128 37.61 -2.36 -18.65
C ARG A 128 36.61 -1.25 -19.00
N LYS A 129 35.55 -1.63 -19.73
CA LYS A 129 34.46 -0.73 -20.12
C LYS A 129 33.48 -0.53 -18.97
N ILE A 130 33.76 0.44 -18.10
CA ILE A 130 32.95 0.76 -16.91
C ILE A 130 32.54 2.23 -16.94
N GLU A 131 31.26 2.48 -16.69
CA GLU A 131 30.72 3.82 -16.47
C GLU A 131 29.87 3.85 -15.19
N SER A 132 29.66 5.03 -14.62
CA SER A 132 28.76 5.23 -13.49
C SER A 132 27.86 6.46 -13.68
N VAL A 133 26.68 6.41 -13.08
CA VAL A 133 25.74 7.53 -12.96
C VAL A 133 25.32 7.64 -11.49
N TYR A 134 25.46 8.85 -10.95
CA TYR A 134 25.08 9.16 -9.58
C TYR A 134 23.63 9.67 -9.57
N VAL A 135 22.74 8.90 -8.96
CA VAL A 135 21.32 9.20 -8.88
C VAL A 135 21.08 10.17 -7.73
N SER A 136 20.48 11.31 -8.04
CA SER A 136 20.48 12.52 -7.21
C SER A 136 19.14 13.26 -7.32
N GLU A 137 18.03 12.54 -7.19
CA GLU A 137 16.70 13.04 -7.45
C GLU A 137 16.02 13.67 -6.22
N ASP A 138 16.60 13.60 -5.03
CA ASP A 138 16.02 14.20 -3.83
C ASP A 138 16.03 15.73 -3.93
N CYS A 139 14.89 16.38 -3.72
CA CYS A 139 14.75 17.84 -3.74
C CYS A 139 15.37 18.54 -2.51
N VAL A 140 15.90 17.80 -1.54
CA VAL A 140 16.61 18.36 -0.39
C VAL A 140 18.09 18.61 -0.75
N HIS A 141 18.50 19.87 -0.79
CA HIS A 141 19.87 20.30 -1.12
C HIS A 141 20.26 21.63 -0.46
N GLY A 142 21.53 22.01 -0.57
CA GLY A 142 22.05 23.29 -0.07
C GLY A 142 22.20 23.30 1.45
N GLU A 143 21.70 24.36 2.10
CA GLU A 143 21.81 24.59 3.55
C GLU A 143 21.18 23.48 4.42
N PHE A 144 20.35 22.62 3.83
CA PHE A 144 19.73 21.49 4.52
C PHE A 144 20.62 20.24 4.59
N GLN A 145 21.82 20.26 4.01
CA GLN A 145 22.75 19.14 4.03
C GLN A 145 23.93 19.38 4.97
N THR A 146 24.31 18.33 5.71
CA THR A 146 25.48 18.35 6.60
C THR A 146 26.79 18.16 5.84
N ILE A 147 26.76 17.49 4.70
CA ILE A 147 27.91 17.26 3.83
C ILE A 147 27.50 17.61 2.40
N ASP A 148 28.18 18.58 1.79
CA ASP A 148 27.87 19.03 0.44
C ASP A 148 28.29 17.97 -0.59
N CYS A 149 27.30 17.21 -1.05
CA CYS A 149 27.47 16.22 -2.12
C CYS A 149 26.50 16.47 -3.29
N GLY A 150 25.78 17.60 -3.25
CA GLY A 150 24.60 17.85 -4.08
C GLY A 150 23.38 17.06 -3.62
N ARG A 151 22.31 17.04 -4.43
CA ARG A 151 21.04 16.33 -4.12
C ARG A 151 21.26 14.85 -3.79
N ARG A 152 20.61 14.33 -2.73
CA ARG A 152 20.71 12.91 -2.35
C ARG A 152 20.01 12.01 -3.38
N GLY A 153 20.34 10.72 -3.37
CA GLY A 153 19.61 9.71 -4.14
C GLY A 153 18.57 8.99 -3.27
N CYS A 154 17.38 8.72 -3.80
CA CYS A 154 16.26 8.08 -3.10
C CYS A 154 15.66 6.91 -3.91
N CYS A 155 14.35 6.67 -3.79
CA CYS A 155 13.65 5.55 -4.41
C CYS A 155 13.50 5.65 -5.93
N GLY A 156 13.78 6.81 -6.55
CA GLY A 156 13.70 7.02 -7.99
C GLY A 156 14.70 6.16 -8.78
N ILE A 157 15.79 5.71 -8.14
CA ILE A 157 16.71 4.73 -8.73
C ILE A 157 16.01 3.44 -9.18
N ALA A 158 14.87 3.06 -8.57
CA ALA A 158 14.09 1.90 -9.00
C ALA A 158 13.52 2.11 -10.42
N LEU A 159 13.02 3.32 -10.73
CA LEU A 159 12.53 3.67 -12.07
C LEU A 159 13.67 3.68 -13.10
N ILE A 160 14.82 4.28 -12.75
CA ILE A 160 16.01 4.26 -13.62
C ILE A 160 16.46 2.82 -13.87
N SER A 161 16.53 2.00 -12.81
CA SER A 161 16.92 0.59 -12.92
C SER A 161 15.99 -0.19 -13.84
N LYS A 162 14.69 0.10 -13.79
CA LYS A 162 13.69 -0.55 -14.65
C LYS A 162 13.84 -0.15 -16.12
N ILE A 163 13.96 1.15 -16.38
CA ILE A 163 14.08 1.67 -17.74
C ILE A 163 15.40 1.21 -18.37
N ILE A 164 16.52 1.47 -17.69
CA ILE A 164 17.86 1.14 -18.21
C ILE A 164 18.06 -0.37 -18.27
N GLY A 165 17.52 -1.13 -17.31
CA GLY A 165 17.54 -2.59 -17.31
C GLY A 165 16.93 -3.17 -18.58
N GLY A 166 15.71 -2.74 -18.95
CA GLY A 166 15.06 -3.12 -20.21
C GLY A 166 15.88 -2.76 -21.45
N LEU A 167 16.46 -1.55 -21.49
CA LEU A 167 17.35 -1.14 -22.58
C LEU A 167 18.62 -2.01 -22.66
N THR A 168 19.21 -2.39 -21.53
CA THR A 168 20.39 -3.28 -21.53
C THR A 168 20.06 -4.63 -22.13
N SER A 169 18.86 -5.17 -21.85
CA SER A 169 18.38 -6.44 -22.38
C SER A 169 18.13 -6.39 -23.89
N LYS A 170 17.80 -5.22 -24.43
CA LYS A 170 17.70 -4.97 -25.89
C LYS A 170 19.06 -4.77 -26.58
N GLY A 171 20.17 -4.80 -25.85
CA GLY A 171 21.53 -4.76 -26.41
C GLY A 171 22.06 -3.37 -26.73
N PHE A 172 21.44 -2.30 -26.20
CA PHE A 172 21.96 -0.95 -26.31
C PHE A 172 23.37 -0.82 -25.71
N LYS A 173 24.20 0.05 -26.30
CA LYS A 173 25.61 0.20 -25.93
C LYS A 173 25.79 1.07 -24.69
N LEU A 174 26.88 0.83 -23.95
CA LEU A 174 27.21 1.49 -22.68
C LEU A 174 27.11 3.03 -22.74
N LYS A 175 27.66 3.66 -23.78
CA LYS A 175 27.62 5.12 -23.95
C LYS A 175 26.19 5.67 -24.07
N PHE A 176 25.31 4.96 -24.80
CA PHE A 176 23.91 5.35 -24.93
C PHE A 176 23.16 5.17 -23.62
N LEU A 177 23.36 4.03 -22.95
CA LEU A 177 22.74 3.73 -21.66
C LEU A 177 23.12 4.74 -20.58
N LYS A 178 24.40 5.16 -20.52
CA LYS A 178 24.86 6.21 -19.61
C LYS A 178 24.09 7.52 -19.86
N LYS A 179 24.03 7.97 -21.11
CA LYS A 179 23.33 9.21 -21.49
C LYS A 179 21.85 9.17 -21.12
N GLU A 180 21.17 8.06 -21.41
CA GLU A 180 19.75 7.91 -21.04
C GLU A 180 19.58 7.89 -19.52
N ALA A 181 20.47 7.23 -18.77
CA ALA A 181 20.41 7.21 -17.30
C ALA A 181 20.62 8.61 -16.69
N GLU A 182 21.56 9.39 -17.21
CA GLU A 182 21.78 10.78 -16.82
C GLU A 182 20.58 11.67 -17.15
N GLU A 183 19.96 11.48 -18.32
CA GLU A 183 18.78 12.23 -18.72
C GLU A 183 17.56 11.91 -17.86
N ILE A 184 17.32 10.64 -17.52
CA ILE A 184 16.25 10.25 -16.59
C ILE A 184 16.51 10.89 -15.23
N ASN A 185 17.75 10.81 -14.71
CA ASN A 185 18.11 11.41 -13.43
C ASN A 185 17.85 12.93 -13.39
N SER A 186 18.16 13.66 -14.47
CA SER A 186 17.90 15.11 -14.56
C SER A 186 16.43 15.49 -14.63
N ARG A 187 15.54 14.54 -14.90
CA ARG A 187 14.09 14.74 -15.06
C ARG A 187 13.28 14.14 -13.92
N MET A 188 13.95 13.73 -12.85
CA MET A 188 13.37 13.02 -11.73
C MET A 188 13.51 13.84 -10.44
N TYR A 189 12.43 13.89 -9.67
CA TYR A 189 12.35 14.70 -8.46
C TYR A 189 11.59 13.92 -7.39
N THR A 190 12.20 13.80 -6.21
CA THR A 190 11.63 13.08 -5.07
C THR A 190 11.63 13.95 -3.84
N LEU A 191 10.55 13.87 -3.06
CA LEU A 191 10.49 14.46 -1.73
C LEU A 191 9.82 13.49 -0.76
N SER A 192 10.33 13.45 0.47
CA SER A 192 9.82 12.57 1.53
C SER A 192 8.99 13.33 2.55
N ALA A 193 8.11 12.60 3.23
CA ALA A 193 7.56 13.03 4.51
C ALA A 193 7.48 11.84 5.46
N ALA A 194 7.95 12.02 6.70
CA ALA A 194 8.02 10.95 7.70
C ALA A 194 7.52 11.41 9.07
N LEU A 195 6.70 10.57 9.70
CA LEU A 195 6.25 10.72 11.08
C LEU A 195 7.37 10.37 12.06
N ALA A 196 8.16 9.35 11.73
CA ALA A 196 9.26 8.88 12.54
C ALA A 196 10.35 8.25 11.64
N PRO A 197 11.63 8.52 11.92
CA PRO A 197 12.73 7.75 11.35
C PRO A 197 12.71 6.31 11.89
N SER A 198 13.55 5.46 11.30
CA SER A 198 13.73 4.08 11.78
C SER A 198 14.27 4.04 13.22
N THR A 199 13.74 3.11 14.02
CA THR A 199 14.25 2.86 15.37
C THR A 199 15.63 2.20 15.38
N LEU A 200 16.03 1.59 14.25
CA LEU A 200 17.28 0.85 14.08
C LEU A 200 18.48 1.76 13.80
N PHE A 201 18.28 2.97 13.26
CA PHE A 201 19.37 3.94 13.03
C PHE A 201 19.75 4.72 14.30
N GLU A 202 18.80 4.98 15.20
CA GLU A 202 19.05 5.87 16.35
C GLU A 202 18.94 5.23 17.73
N GLY A 203 18.48 3.98 17.86
CA GLY A 203 18.29 3.33 19.16
C GLY A 203 17.34 4.08 20.12
N LYS A 204 16.65 5.11 19.62
CA LYS A 204 15.71 5.97 20.34
C LYS A 204 14.32 5.77 19.75
N HIS A 205 13.38 5.45 20.62
CA HIS A 205 11.97 5.37 20.26
C HIS A 205 11.42 6.78 20.03
N PHE A 206 11.17 7.16 18.78
CA PHE A 206 10.56 8.46 18.47
C PHE A 206 9.11 8.57 18.93
N PHE A 207 8.42 7.45 19.14
CA PHE A 207 7.05 7.43 19.63
C PHE A 207 6.91 7.54 21.17
N LYS A 208 7.97 7.93 21.91
CA LYS A 208 7.83 8.22 23.34
C LYS A 208 7.17 9.59 23.56
N GLY A 209 5.85 9.58 23.76
CA GLY A 209 5.16 10.57 24.60
C GLY A 209 4.93 11.97 24.02
N THR A 210 5.00 12.17 22.70
CA THR A 210 4.61 13.45 22.11
C THR A 210 3.10 13.46 21.82
N THR A 211 2.35 14.38 22.44
CA THR A 211 0.92 14.59 22.16
C THR A 211 0.68 15.31 20.82
N GLU A 212 1.73 15.84 20.19
CA GLU A 212 1.65 16.54 18.92
C GLU A 212 2.04 15.64 17.74
N ARG A 213 1.12 15.47 16.78
CA ARG A 213 1.38 14.78 15.53
C ARG A 213 2.27 15.65 14.63
N LYS A 214 3.57 15.34 14.54
CA LYS A 214 4.58 16.07 13.73
C LYS A 214 5.10 15.22 12.57
N MET A 215 5.47 15.86 11.47
CA MET A 215 6.08 15.22 10.30
C MET A 215 7.34 15.95 9.87
N GLU A 216 8.41 15.21 9.60
CA GLU A 216 9.62 15.73 8.99
C GLU A 216 9.49 15.69 7.47
N ILE A 217 9.59 16.85 6.81
CA ILE A 217 9.58 16.98 5.36
C ILE A 217 11.01 16.90 4.84
N GLY A 218 11.26 16.01 3.89
CA GLY A 218 12.57 15.82 3.29
C GLY A 218 13.54 15.01 4.16
N MET A 219 13.05 14.19 5.09
CA MET A 219 13.89 13.23 5.81
C MET A 219 14.64 12.31 4.81
N GLY A 220 15.94 12.11 5.03
CA GLY A 220 16.76 11.22 4.21
C GLY A 220 16.53 9.74 4.55
N LEU A 221 17.03 8.85 3.67
CA LEU A 221 16.90 7.40 3.81
C LEU A 221 17.57 6.82 5.05
N ASN A 222 18.59 7.47 5.60
CA ASN A 222 19.32 7.00 6.78
C ASN A 222 18.91 7.78 8.05
N GLY A 223 17.76 8.46 8.01
CA GLY A 223 17.30 9.33 9.10
C GLY A 223 17.94 10.71 9.12
N GLU A 224 18.61 11.12 8.02
CA GLU A 224 19.16 12.47 7.94
C GLU A 224 18.05 13.51 8.05
N LYS A 225 18.34 14.60 8.79
CA LYS A 225 17.41 15.71 8.98
C LYS A 225 16.89 16.24 7.65
N GLY A 226 15.61 16.58 7.62
CA GLY A 226 14.96 17.17 6.47
C GLY A 226 15.03 18.69 6.44
N ILE A 227 14.15 19.27 5.63
CA ILE A 227 14.02 20.71 5.44
C ILE A 227 13.41 21.35 6.69
N LYS A 228 12.33 20.75 7.19
CA LYS A 228 11.57 21.26 8.34
C LYS A 228 10.66 20.19 8.92
N THR A 229 10.37 20.35 10.21
CA THR A 229 9.30 19.63 10.89
C THR A 229 8.02 20.47 10.85
N VAL A 230 6.90 19.88 10.41
CA VAL A 230 5.58 20.51 10.38
C VAL A 230 4.62 19.81 11.33
N LYS A 231 3.71 20.57 11.95
CA LYS A 231 2.58 19.98 12.68
C LYS A 231 1.59 19.45 11.65
N ILE A 232 1.11 18.23 11.86
CA ILE A 232 0.18 17.58 10.93
C ILE A 232 -1.23 18.04 11.27
N SER A 233 -1.83 18.77 10.34
CA SER A 233 -3.25 19.11 10.38
C SER A 233 -4.07 18.09 9.56
N SER A 234 -3.65 17.74 8.34
CA SER A 234 -4.32 16.73 7.51
C SER A 234 -3.39 16.07 6.48
N MET A 235 -3.77 14.89 5.94
CA MET A 235 -3.02 14.23 4.86
C MET A 235 -2.98 15.09 3.59
N LYS A 236 -4.10 15.75 3.28
CA LYS A 236 -4.24 16.67 2.16
C LYS A 236 -3.18 17.78 2.20
N GLU A 237 -3.01 18.43 3.34
CA GLU A 237 -2.02 19.52 3.52
C GLU A 237 -0.57 19.03 3.43
N ILE A 238 -0.28 17.82 3.94
CA ILE A 238 1.05 17.21 3.80
C ILE A 238 1.37 17.03 2.31
N VAL A 239 0.44 16.41 1.57
CA VAL A 239 0.59 16.17 0.13
C VAL A 239 0.71 17.49 -0.62
N GLU A 240 -0.12 18.49 -0.30
CA GLU A 240 -0.06 19.82 -0.91
C GLU A 240 1.31 20.48 -0.72
N SER A 241 1.87 20.43 0.50
CA SER A 241 3.20 21.00 0.77
C SER A 241 4.31 20.28 0.00
N LEU A 242 4.22 18.95 -0.17
CA LEU A 242 5.20 18.18 -0.93
C LEU A 242 5.11 18.49 -2.42
N LEU A 243 3.89 18.47 -2.95
CA LEU A 243 3.59 18.72 -4.35
C LEU A 243 3.94 20.14 -4.77
N ALA A 244 3.71 21.15 -3.92
CA ALA A 244 4.10 22.53 -4.19
C ALA A 244 5.61 22.66 -4.44
N ARG A 245 6.44 21.98 -3.64
CA ARG A 245 7.89 21.97 -3.83
C ARG A 245 8.29 21.19 -5.08
N LEU A 246 7.71 20.01 -5.29
CA LEU A 246 7.98 19.20 -6.49
C LEU A 246 7.62 19.94 -7.78
N TYR A 247 6.51 20.69 -7.79
CA TYR A 247 6.09 21.51 -8.92
C TYR A 247 7.12 22.58 -9.28
N GLN A 248 7.69 23.26 -8.26
CA GLN A 248 8.71 24.29 -8.45
C GLN A 248 10.03 23.70 -8.95
N GLU A 249 10.49 22.61 -8.32
CA GLU A 249 11.76 21.94 -8.64
C GLU A 249 11.75 21.32 -10.04
N ALA A 250 10.62 20.74 -10.46
CA ALA A 250 10.48 20.10 -11.77
C ALA A 250 10.23 21.08 -12.92
N HIS A 251 10.10 22.38 -12.64
CA HIS A 251 9.83 23.43 -13.64
C HIS A 251 8.68 23.06 -14.61
N ILE A 252 7.58 22.55 -14.06
CA ILE A 252 6.48 21.95 -14.84
C ILE A 252 5.88 22.96 -15.81
N LYS A 253 5.78 22.57 -17.09
CA LYS A 253 5.09 23.34 -18.13
C LYS A 253 3.75 22.66 -18.34
N ALA A 254 2.70 23.21 -17.72
CA ALA A 254 1.34 22.68 -17.61
C ALA A 254 0.60 22.28 -18.91
N LYS A 255 1.24 22.28 -20.09
CA LYS A 255 0.67 21.79 -21.35
C LYS A 255 1.64 20.81 -22.01
N ASN A 256 1.17 19.57 -22.22
CA ASN A 256 1.86 18.44 -22.87
C ASN A 256 2.91 17.69 -22.06
N ASP A 257 3.17 18.11 -20.82
CA ASP A 257 4.07 17.34 -19.98
C ASP A 257 3.47 15.99 -19.60
N VAL A 258 4.26 14.93 -19.76
CA VAL A 258 3.86 13.55 -19.51
C VAL A 258 4.69 13.02 -18.35
N PHE A 259 4.04 12.53 -17.30
CA PHE A 259 4.70 12.14 -16.06
C PHE A 259 4.41 10.70 -15.63
N VAL A 260 5.37 10.12 -14.92
CA VAL A 260 5.25 8.90 -14.14
C VAL A 260 5.37 9.27 -12.66
N ILE A 261 4.49 8.73 -11.82
CA ILE A 261 4.47 8.98 -10.38
C ILE A 261 4.83 7.68 -9.65
N LEU A 262 5.72 7.78 -8.67
CA LEU A 262 6.01 6.70 -7.73
C LEU A 262 5.77 7.20 -6.30
N ILE A 263 4.92 6.49 -5.57
CA ILE A 263 4.59 6.71 -4.16
C ILE A 263 5.17 5.54 -3.38
N ASN A 264 6.33 5.78 -2.77
CA ASN A 264 7.09 4.75 -2.10
C ASN A 264 6.88 4.78 -0.59
N ASN A 265 6.57 3.63 -0.01
CA ASN A 265 6.48 3.44 1.43
C ASN A 265 7.89 3.31 2.04
N LEU A 266 8.22 4.14 3.02
CA LEU A 266 9.51 4.12 3.72
C LEU A 266 9.66 2.94 4.68
N GLY A 267 8.61 2.20 4.99
CA GLY A 267 8.70 1.06 5.90
C GLY A 267 7.34 0.52 6.31
N ILE A 268 6.74 1.16 7.32
CA ILE A 268 5.59 0.61 8.07
C ILE A 268 4.26 1.35 7.84
N CYS A 269 4.15 2.21 6.81
CA CYS A 269 2.84 2.74 6.44
C CYS A 269 1.91 1.59 6.00
N THR A 270 0.64 1.64 6.41
CA THR A 270 -0.36 0.63 6.03
C THR A 270 -0.82 0.84 4.59
N ASP A 271 -1.40 -0.18 3.97
CA ASP A 271 -1.96 -0.03 2.62
C ASP A 271 -3.10 1.01 2.59
N LEU A 272 -3.92 1.07 3.64
CA LEU A 272 -4.95 2.10 3.80
C LEU A 272 -4.33 3.51 3.75
N GLU A 273 -3.24 3.73 4.48
CA GLU A 273 -2.50 5.01 4.46
C GLU A 273 -1.92 5.28 3.05
N MET A 274 -1.25 4.30 2.45
CA MET A 274 -0.58 4.45 1.15
C MET A 274 -1.55 4.74 0.00
N TYR A 275 -2.70 4.07 -0.06
CA TYR A 275 -3.71 4.34 -1.09
C TYR A 275 -4.48 5.63 -0.84
N SER A 276 -4.64 6.05 0.42
CA SER A 276 -5.17 7.39 0.75
C SER A 276 -4.21 8.50 0.28
N ILE A 277 -2.90 8.31 0.48
CA ILE A 277 -1.86 9.20 -0.05
C ILE A 277 -1.91 9.23 -1.58
N ALA A 278 -2.05 8.06 -2.22
CA ALA A 278 -2.12 7.97 -3.67
C ALA A 278 -3.30 8.74 -4.26
N TYR A 279 -4.49 8.61 -3.65
CA TYR A 279 -5.66 9.38 -4.01
C TYR A 279 -5.40 10.90 -3.95
N GLU A 280 -4.85 11.38 -2.82
CA GLU A 280 -4.54 12.81 -2.65
C GLU A 280 -3.50 13.30 -3.66
N VAL A 281 -2.44 12.53 -3.88
CA VAL A 281 -1.37 12.88 -4.84
C VAL A 281 -1.91 13.01 -6.25
N VAL A 282 -2.67 12.03 -6.72
CA VAL A 282 -3.22 12.04 -8.09
C VAL A 282 -4.25 13.17 -8.25
N THR A 283 -5.20 13.29 -7.32
CA THR A 283 -6.26 14.32 -7.36
C THR A 283 -5.68 15.74 -7.39
N GLN A 284 -4.58 15.99 -6.66
CA GLN A 284 -3.94 17.30 -6.63
C GLN A 284 -3.07 17.55 -7.87
N ILE A 285 -2.35 16.54 -8.38
CA ILE A 285 -1.54 16.65 -9.60
C ILE A 285 -2.39 16.85 -10.85
N GLU A 286 -3.60 16.29 -10.91
CA GLU A 286 -4.51 16.49 -12.05
C GLU A 286 -4.81 17.99 -12.31
N LYS A 287 -4.75 18.83 -11.27
CA LYS A 287 -4.92 20.29 -11.37
C LYS A 287 -3.77 20.99 -12.09
N TRP A 288 -2.63 20.32 -12.27
CA TRP A 288 -1.45 20.85 -12.97
C TRP A 288 -1.59 20.81 -14.49
N ASN A 289 -2.70 20.29 -15.03
CA ASN A 289 -2.94 20.11 -16.47
C ASN A 289 -1.87 19.24 -17.18
N ILE A 290 -1.26 18.31 -16.45
CA ILE A 290 -0.29 17.34 -16.99
C ILE A 290 -0.94 15.99 -17.31
N VAL A 291 -0.24 15.15 -18.07
CA VAL A 291 -0.69 13.78 -18.38
C VAL A 291 0.05 12.78 -17.51
N ILE A 292 -0.65 12.14 -16.57
CA ILE A 292 -0.11 11.03 -15.79
C ILE A 292 -0.21 9.75 -16.62
N LYS A 293 0.92 9.08 -16.90
CA LYS A 293 0.95 7.79 -17.61
C LYS A 293 0.93 6.59 -16.69
N ARG A 294 1.60 6.68 -15.55
CA ARG A 294 1.73 5.56 -14.60
C ARG A 294 1.74 6.12 -13.17
N VAL A 295 1.14 5.35 -12.28
CA VAL A 295 1.21 5.57 -10.83
C VAL A 295 1.62 4.25 -10.19
N TYR A 296 2.74 4.24 -9.50
CA TYR A 296 3.23 3.10 -8.73
C TYR A 296 3.08 3.39 -7.24
N VAL A 297 2.46 2.48 -6.49
CA VAL A 297 2.28 2.60 -5.04
C VAL A 297 2.82 1.34 -4.38
N GLY A 298 3.83 1.45 -3.52
CA GLY A 298 4.37 0.27 -2.86
C GLY A 298 5.71 0.50 -2.17
N LYS A 299 6.40 -0.59 -1.81
CA LYS A 299 7.75 -0.56 -1.22
C LYS A 299 8.79 -0.79 -2.31
N MET A 300 9.41 0.28 -2.80
CA MET A 300 10.55 0.20 -3.71
C MET A 300 11.87 0.25 -2.95
N MET A 301 11.98 1.18 -2.03
CA MET A 301 13.16 1.45 -1.23
C MET A 301 12.72 1.94 0.16
N THR A 302 12.99 1.13 1.17
CA THR A 302 12.60 1.45 2.55
C THR A 302 13.71 2.22 3.27
N SER A 303 13.39 2.66 4.48
CA SER A 303 14.30 3.07 5.54
C SER A 303 13.89 2.22 6.75
N LEU A 304 14.05 0.90 6.61
CA LEU A 304 13.69 -0.09 7.61
C LEU A 304 12.22 0.06 8.10
N ASP A 305 12.04 0.37 9.39
CA ASP A 305 10.75 0.54 10.06
C ASP A 305 10.28 2.00 10.12
N ALA A 306 10.87 2.90 9.33
CA ALA A 306 10.43 4.28 9.26
C ALA A 306 8.95 4.38 8.86
N LYS A 307 8.22 5.30 9.49
CA LYS A 307 6.82 5.58 9.16
C LYS A 307 6.75 6.84 8.30
N GLY A 308 6.71 6.67 7.00
CA GLY A 308 6.63 7.77 6.05
C GLY A 308 6.57 7.30 4.60
N PHE A 309 6.63 8.24 3.68
CA PHE A 309 6.57 7.96 2.26
C PHE A 309 7.42 8.93 1.44
N HIS A 310 7.73 8.54 0.21
CA HIS A 310 8.25 9.40 -0.84
C HIS A 310 7.18 9.65 -1.90
N ILE A 311 7.22 10.82 -2.51
CA ILE A 311 6.60 11.08 -3.81
C ILE A 311 7.73 11.38 -4.79
N THR A 312 7.83 10.56 -5.84
CA THR A 312 8.72 10.77 -6.97
C THR A 312 7.89 11.12 -8.20
N ILE A 313 8.27 12.18 -8.90
CA ILE A 313 7.76 12.51 -10.24
C ILE A 313 8.89 12.39 -11.26
N LEU A 314 8.60 11.73 -12.38
CA LEU A 314 9.52 11.58 -13.51
C LEU A 314 8.87 12.13 -14.79
N ASN A 315 9.48 13.17 -15.37
CA ASN A 315 9.04 13.71 -16.65
C ASN A 315 9.51 12.79 -17.80
N VAL A 316 8.55 12.16 -18.48
CA VAL A 316 8.74 11.27 -19.63
C VAL A 316 8.26 11.89 -20.95
N THR A 317 8.14 13.22 -21.00
CA THR A 317 7.74 13.96 -22.21
C THR A 317 8.67 13.64 -23.37
N GLY A 318 8.08 13.16 -24.48
CA GLY A 318 8.82 12.75 -25.69
C GLY A 318 9.54 11.41 -25.57
N LYS A 319 9.45 10.69 -24.44
CA LYS A 319 10.24 9.48 -24.14
C LYS A 319 9.39 8.21 -24.16
N LYS A 320 8.81 7.89 -25.31
CA LYS A 320 7.96 6.69 -25.50
C LYS A 320 8.65 5.38 -25.12
N LEU A 321 9.96 5.28 -25.39
CA LEU A 321 10.75 4.10 -25.06
C LEU A 321 10.85 3.87 -23.55
N TRP A 322 10.95 4.93 -22.74
CA TRP A 322 10.99 4.81 -21.28
C TRP A 322 9.70 4.22 -20.73
N ILE A 323 8.55 4.69 -21.24
CA ILE A 323 7.24 4.13 -20.88
C ILE A 323 7.17 2.65 -21.26
N THR A 324 7.63 2.29 -22.45
CA THR A 324 7.68 0.89 -22.90
C THR A 324 8.52 0.03 -21.95
N GLU A 325 9.70 0.51 -21.54
CA GLU A 325 10.56 -0.26 -20.63
C GLU A 325 10.03 -0.35 -19.21
N LEU A 326 9.28 0.64 -18.73
CA LEU A 326 8.56 0.53 -17.46
C LEU A 326 7.55 -0.62 -17.47
N ASP A 327 6.95 -0.89 -18.64
CA ASP A 327 5.95 -1.94 -18.83
C ASP A 327 6.56 -3.31 -19.20
N THR A 328 7.84 -3.37 -19.58
CA THR A 328 8.52 -4.64 -19.92
C THR A 328 8.51 -5.60 -18.72
N ASN A 329 8.13 -6.87 -18.91
CA ASN A 329 8.16 -7.87 -17.83
C ASN A 329 9.57 -8.07 -17.23
N THR A 330 9.65 -8.39 -15.95
CA THR A 330 10.90 -8.72 -15.23
C THR A 330 10.65 -9.87 -14.26
N ASP A 331 11.70 -10.66 -14.00
CA ASP A 331 11.73 -11.69 -12.96
C ASP A 331 12.33 -11.18 -11.62
N ALA A 332 12.64 -9.89 -11.55
CA ALA A 332 13.11 -9.24 -10.33
C ALA A 332 12.00 -9.16 -9.28
N PHE A 333 12.15 -9.90 -8.18
CA PHE A 333 11.07 -10.12 -7.20
C PHE A 333 10.61 -8.88 -6.42
N GLY A 334 11.43 -7.83 -6.37
CA GLY A 334 11.11 -6.55 -5.76
C GLY A 334 10.26 -5.64 -6.66
N TRP A 335 10.13 -5.96 -7.95
CA TRP A 335 9.26 -5.24 -8.88
C TRP A 335 7.91 -5.96 -9.02
N THR A 336 6.99 -5.66 -8.10
CA THR A 336 5.70 -6.36 -8.00
C THR A 336 4.57 -5.72 -8.84
N PHE A 337 4.86 -4.68 -9.62
CA PHE A 337 3.87 -3.97 -10.42
C PHE A 337 3.49 -4.77 -11.67
N SER A 338 2.19 -4.93 -11.89
CA SER A 338 1.64 -5.75 -12.97
C SER A 338 1.24 -4.91 -14.19
N ALA A 339 0.98 -5.59 -15.31
CA ALA A 339 0.41 -5.00 -16.51
C ALA A 339 -0.97 -4.33 -16.30
N TYR A 340 -1.64 -4.57 -15.17
CA TYR A 340 -2.97 -4.01 -14.87
C TYR A 340 -2.93 -2.62 -14.22
N SER A 341 -1.74 -2.08 -13.90
CA SER A 341 -1.59 -0.68 -13.45
C SER A 341 -1.72 0.33 -14.61
N PHE A 342 -2.30 -0.08 -15.74
CA PHE A 342 -2.36 0.68 -17.00
C PHE A 342 -3.82 0.96 -17.41
N GLY A 343 -4.18 2.24 -17.54
CA GLY A 343 -5.46 2.67 -18.13
C GLY A 343 -6.52 3.14 -17.13
N GLN A 344 -7.72 3.46 -17.63
CA GLN A 344 -8.88 3.80 -16.81
C GLN A 344 -9.57 2.51 -16.32
N ALA A 345 -9.93 2.46 -15.04
CA ALA A 345 -10.71 1.36 -14.49
C ALA A 345 -12.10 1.32 -15.14
N PRO A 346 -12.63 0.13 -15.48
CA PRO A 346 -13.99 0.01 -15.98
C PRO A 346 -14.99 0.42 -14.88
N PRO A 347 -16.12 1.06 -15.23
CA PRO A 347 -17.15 1.40 -14.25
C PRO A 347 -17.74 0.12 -13.65
N ILE A 348 -17.97 0.12 -12.33
CA ILE A 348 -18.74 -0.95 -11.68
C ILE A 348 -20.21 -0.76 -12.09
N THR A 349 -20.78 -1.79 -12.72
CA THR A 349 -22.21 -1.81 -13.04
C THR A 349 -22.95 -2.48 -11.88
N PHE A 350 -23.70 -1.72 -11.10
CA PHE A 350 -24.58 -2.26 -10.06
C PHE A 350 -25.90 -2.69 -10.70
N ILE A 351 -26.28 -3.95 -10.51
CA ILE A 351 -27.60 -4.46 -10.91
C ILE A 351 -28.43 -4.58 -9.63
N GLU A 352 -29.27 -3.58 -9.33
CA GLU A 352 -30.27 -3.70 -8.26
C GLU A 352 -31.42 -4.60 -8.74
N LYS A 353 -31.46 -5.85 -8.28
CA LYS A 353 -32.64 -6.71 -8.43
C LYS A 353 -33.51 -6.58 -7.18
N LYS A 354 -34.70 -5.99 -7.32
CA LYS A 354 -35.72 -6.05 -6.26
C LYS A 354 -36.23 -7.49 -6.11
N PRO A 355 -36.37 -8.02 -4.89
CA PRO A 355 -36.91 -9.36 -4.67
C PRO A 355 -38.36 -9.46 -5.13
N ASN A 356 -38.75 -10.61 -5.70
CA ASN A 356 -40.14 -10.85 -6.12
C ASN A 356 -40.95 -11.39 -4.94
N LEU A 357 -41.64 -10.49 -4.24
CA LEU A 357 -42.45 -10.81 -3.05
C LEU A 357 -43.64 -11.74 -3.33
N ASN A 358 -44.03 -11.96 -4.59
CA ASN A 358 -45.13 -12.87 -4.94
C ASN A 358 -44.77 -14.36 -4.76
N LEU A 359 -43.49 -14.68 -4.54
CA LEU A 359 -43.02 -16.04 -4.28
C LEU A 359 -43.09 -16.44 -2.80
N ILE A 360 -43.41 -15.49 -1.92
CA ILE A 360 -43.50 -15.71 -0.48
C ILE A 360 -44.97 -15.94 -0.14
N ALA A 361 -45.30 -17.09 0.44
CA ALA A 361 -46.66 -17.45 0.87
C ALA A 361 -46.73 -17.62 2.40
N GLY A 362 -47.93 -17.52 2.95
CA GLY A 362 -48.20 -17.80 4.36
C GLY A 362 -49.55 -17.27 4.83
N ILE A 363 -49.63 -16.95 6.12
CA ILE A 363 -50.88 -16.50 6.75
C ILE A 363 -51.38 -15.19 6.12
N VAL A 364 -52.64 -15.19 5.70
CA VAL A 364 -53.38 -13.98 5.32
C VAL A 364 -54.40 -13.65 6.40
N LEU A 365 -54.21 -12.53 7.08
CA LEU A 365 -55.09 -12.03 8.12
C LEU A 365 -56.40 -11.47 7.56
N THR A 366 -57.46 -11.60 8.35
CA THR A 366 -58.70 -10.83 8.15
C THR A 366 -58.47 -9.35 8.46
N VAL A 367 -59.33 -8.47 7.96
CA VAL A 367 -59.23 -7.02 8.19
C VAL A 367 -59.25 -6.64 9.69
N PRO A 368 -60.08 -7.26 10.56
CA PRO A 368 -59.99 -6.99 11.99
C PRO A 368 -58.65 -7.46 12.61
N GLN A 369 -58.14 -8.61 12.18
CA GLN A 369 -56.87 -9.14 12.67
C GLN A 369 -55.66 -8.31 12.23
N SER A 370 -55.67 -7.77 11.01
CA SER A 370 -54.57 -6.92 10.52
C SER A 370 -54.47 -5.61 11.32
N LYS A 371 -55.59 -5.04 11.78
CA LYS A 371 -55.59 -3.87 12.68
C LYS A 371 -54.97 -4.17 14.04
N ILE A 372 -55.33 -5.31 14.62
CA ILE A 372 -54.73 -5.77 15.88
C ILE A 372 -53.22 -5.98 15.70
N PHE A 373 -52.80 -6.56 14.56
CA PHE A 373 -51.40 -6.78 14.25
C PHE A 373 -50.63 -5.45 14.06
N GLU A 374 -51.24 -4.47 13.41
CA GLU A 374 -50.70 -3.11 13.29
C GLU A 374 -50.46 -2.48 14.67
N ASP A 375 -51.45 -2.53 15.56
CA ASP A 375 -51.34 -2.02 16.92
C ASP A 375 -50.21 -2.72 17.70
N ILE A 376 -50.05 -4.03 17.52
CA ILE A 376 -48.95 -4.80 18.14
C ILE A 376 -47.60 -4.32 17.62
N LEU A 377 -47.42 -4.17 16.30
CA LEU A 377 -46.16 -3.70 15.71
C LEU A 377 -45.80 -2.29 16.19
N ILE A 378 -46.79 -1.39 16.24
CA ILE A 378 -46.63 -0.02 16.74
C ILE A 378 -46.19 -0.04 18.20
N ASN A 379 -46.84 -0.86 19.04
CA ASN A 379 -46.49 -0.98 20.46
C ASN A 379 -45.10 -1.58 20.67
N ILE A 380 -44.68 -2.56 19.87
CA ILE A 380 -43.32 -3.09 19.89
C ILE A 380 -42.33 -1.97 19.55
N CYS A 381 -42.58 -1.20 18.48
CA CYS A 381 -41.70 -0.09 18.10
C CYS A 381 -41.57 0.94 19.23
N THR A 382 -42.69 1.33 19.87
CA THR A 382 -42.70 2.24 21.02
C THR A 382 -41.83 1.69 22.16
N SER A 383 -42.01 0.41 22.51
CA SER A 383 -41.27 -0.21 23.61
C SER A 383 -39.76 -0.25 23.33
N LEU A 384 -39.35 -0.56 22.10
CA LEU A 384 -37.94 -0.55 21.70
C LEU A 384 -37.32 0.86 21.78
N GLU A 385 -38.05 1.88 21.34
CA GLU A 385 -37.62 3.28 21.37
C GLU A 385 -37.47 3.79 22.81
N GLU A 386 -38.45 3.53 23.68
CA GLU A 386 -38.44 3.95 25.08
C GLU A 386 -37.33 3.27 25.90
N ASN A 387 -36.94 2.05 25.54
CA ASN A 387 -35.92 1.28 26.25
C ASN A 387 -34.50 1.47 25.67
N GLU A 388 -34.29 2.34 24.68
CA GLU A 388 -32.98 2.58 24.05
C GLU A 388 -31.87 2.78 25.09
N SER A 389 -32.02 3.78 25.96
CA SER A 389 -30.96 4.14 26.93
C SER A 389 -30.70 3.01 27.92
N LYS A 390 -31.74 2.29 28.34
CA LYS A 390 -31.62 1.18 29.29
C LYS A 390 -30.89 0.01 28.67
N LEU A 391 -31.22 -0.34 27.42
CA LEU A 391 -30.57 -1.42 26.69
C LEU A 391 -29.12 -1.10 26.37
N ASN A 392 -28.80 0.14 25.98
CA ASN A 392 -27.42 0.59 25.81
C ASN A 392 -26.61 0.50 27.11
N GLN A 393 -27.20 0.88 28.25
CA GLN A 393 -26.55 0.75 29.56
C GLN A 393 -26.27 -0.71 29.94
N LEU A 394 -27.20 -1.62 29.65
CA LEU A 394 -26.98 -3.05 29.89
C LEU A 394 -25.90 -3.63 28.95
N ASP A 395 -25.92 -3.21 27.69
CA ASP A 395 -24.94 -3.64 26.68
C ASP A 395 -23.52 -3.16 27.02
N LEU A 396 -23.35 -1.96 27.58
CA LEU A 396 -22.03 -1.42 28.00
C LEU A 396 -21.27 -2.34 28.97
N ALA A 397 -21.94 -3.25 29.68
CA ALA A 397 -21.27 -4.16 30.60
C ALA A 397 -20.30 -5.14 29.90
N LYS A 398 -20.58 -5.51 28.64
CA LYS A 398 -19.78 -6.48 27.87
C LYS A 398 -19.70 -6.23 26.35
N GLY A 399 -20.50 -5.33 25.83
CA GLY A 399 -20.61 -4.96 24.42
C GLY A 399 -20.18 -3.52 24.15
N THR A 400 -20.70 -2.95 23.07
CA THR A 400 -20.34 -1.62 22.56
C THR A 400 -21.23 -0.50 23.08
N GLY A 401 -22.33 -0.84 23.76
CA GLY A 401 -23.25 0.14 24.34
C GLY A 401 -24.22 0.73 23.32
N ASP A 402 -24.45 0.04 22.21
CA ASP A 402 -25.27 0.51 21.07
C ASP A 402 -26.44 -0.42 20.74
N PHE A 403 -26.64 -1.50 21.50
CA PHE A 403 -27.74 -2.45 21.28
C PHE A 403 -29.13 -1.79 21.24
N GLY A 404 -29.46 -0.94 22.20
CA GLY A 404 -30.71 -0.18 22.23
C GLY A 404 -30.83 0.79 21.05
N THR A 405 -29.74 1.45 20.68
CA THR A 405 -29.71 2.33 19.50
C THR A 405 -29.95 1.56 18.20
N CYS A 406 -29.42 0.33 18.08
CA CYS A 406 -29.71 -0.58 16.98
C CYS A 406 -31.21 -0.94 16.90
N LEU A 407 -31.83 -1.33 18.01
CA LEU A 407 -33.27 -1.66 18.03
C LEU A 407 -34.16 -0.46 17.75
N LYS A 408 -33.76 0.73 18.19
CA LYS A 408 -34.46 1.97 17.84
C LYS A 408 -34.43 2.24 16.34
N ARG A 409 -33.30 2.02 15.65
CA ARG A 409 -33.23 2.14 14.18
C ARG A 409 -34.21 1.19 13.49
N LEU A 410 -34.32 -0.06 13.98
CA LEU A 410 -35.32 -1.01 13.49
C LEU A 410 -36.75 -0.48 13.68
N ALA A 411 -37.08 -0.03 14.89
CA ALA A 411 -38.40 0.51 15.22
C ALA A 411 -38.76 1.71 14.34
N SER A 412 -37.84 2.67 14.20
CA SER A 412 -38.02 3.83 13.32
C SER A 412 -38.19 3.41 11.85
N GLY A 413 -37.40 2.44 11.38
CA GLY A 413 -37.52 1.89 10.03
C GLY A 413 -38.90 1.26 9.76
N ILE A 414 -39.43 0.50 10.72
CA ILE A 414 -40.78 -0.09 10.63
C ILE A 414 -41.83 1.03 10.59
N ARG A 415 -41.80 1.98 11.54
CA ARG A 415 -42.77 3.08 11.60
C ARG A 415 -42.84 3.90 10.31
N ASN A 416 -41.68 4.17 9.70
CA ASN A 416 -41.61 4.96 8.48
C ASN A 416 -42.24 4.26 7.27
N ASN A 417 -42.37 2.92 7.31
CA ASN A 417 -42.82 2.13 6.16
C ASN A 417 -44.17 1.43 6.40
N ILE A 418 -44.62 1.25 7.64
CA ILE A 418 -45.79 0.44 8.00
C ILE A 418 -47.07 0.85 7.28
N ALA A 419 -47.27 2.16 7.06
CA ALA A 419 -48.43 2.71 6.34
C ALA A 419 -48.48 2.31 4.84
N THR A 420 -47.36 1.83 4.28
CA THR A 420 -47.26 1.40 2.87
C THR A 420 -47.45 -0.10 2.69
N TRP A 421 -47.57 -0.86 3.78
CA TRP A 421 -47.61 -2.32 3.75
C TRP A 421 -49.04 -2.86 3.68
N ASP A 422 -49.22 -3.98 2.98
CA ASP A 422 -50.43 -4.79 3.14
C ASP A 422 -50.30 -5.62 4.41
N LEU A 423 -50.84 -5.09 5.51
CA LEU A 423 -50.75 -5.70 6.84
C LEU A 423 -51.54 -7.01 6.99
N ARG A 424 -52.13 -7.51 5.90
CA ARG A 424 -52.79 -8.82 5.87
C ARG A 424 -51.82 -9.95 5.59
N ASP A 425 -50.74 -9.72 4.85
CA ASP A 425 -49.80 -10.78 4.44
C ASP A 425 -48.58 -10.83 5.37
N LEU A 426 -48.66 -11.68 6.40
CA LEU A 426 -47.65 -11.75 7.45
C LEU A 426 -46.26 -12.12 6.93
N SER A 427 -46.19 -13.06 6.00
CA SER A 427 -44.91 -13.52 5.45
C SER A 427 -44.21 -12.40 4.69
N LYS A 428 -44.95 -11.60 3.92
CA LYS A 428 -44.38 -10.41 3.26
C LYS A 428 -43.93 -9.35 4.27
N ILE A 429 -44.68 -9.14 5.35
CA ILE A 429 -44.30 -8.16 6.38
C ILE A 429 -43.02 -8.59 7.07
N PHE A 430 -42.87 -9.86 7.46
CA PHE A 430 -41.61 -10.35 8.05
C PHE A 430 -40.44 -10.19 7.08
N PHE A 431 -40.64 -10.45 5.79
CA PHE A 431 -39.62 -10.19 4.79
C PHE A 431 -39.24 -8.69 4.73
N LEU A 432 -40.22 -7.79 4.70
CA LEU A 432 -39.98 -6.34 4.70
C LEU A 432 -39.27 -5.85 5.97
N ILE A 433 -39.60 -6.42 7.13
CA ILE A 433 -38.88 -6.16 8.38
C ILE A 433 -37.44 -6.66 8.27
N SER A 434 -37.19 -7.81 7.63
CA SER A 434 -35.83 -8.33 7.41
C SER A 434 -34.98 -7.38 6.54
N GLU A 435 -35.58 -6.76 5.51
CA GLU A 435 -34.91 -5.77 4.65
C GLU A 435 -34.58 -4.48 5.42
N ILE A 436 -35.51 -3.99 6.25
CA ILE A 436 -35.24 -2.84 7.13
C ILE A 436 -34.09 -3.16 8.08
N THR A 437 -34.11 -4.36 8.65
CA THR A 437 -33.10 -4.79 9.61
C THR A 437 -31.71 -4.85 8.96
N GLU A 438 -31.63 -5.42 7.76
CA GLU A 438 -30.39 -5.50 6.99
C GLU A 438 -29.84 -4.11 6.63
N SER A 439 -30.72 -3.23 6.15
CA SER A 439 -30.31 -1.92 5.61
C SER A 439 -30.07 -0.84 6.66
N GLN A 440 -30.77 -0.87 7.80
CA GLN A 440 -30.79 0.25 8.76
C GLN A 440 -30.16 -0.05 10.12
N VAL A 441 -30.10 -1.32 10.54
CA VAL A 441 -29.56 -1.68 11.87
C VAL A 441 -28.05 -1.93 11.79
N GLY A 442 -27.61 -2.68 10.77
CA GLY A 442 -26.20 -3.02 10.54
C GLY A 442 -25.58 -3.93 11.62
N GLY A 443 -24.35 -4.38 11.39
CA GLY A 443 -23.59 -5.19 12.34
C GLY A 443 -24.23 -6.55 12.68
N MET A 444 -23.84 -7.10 13.83
CA MET A 444 -24.30 -8.44 14.27
C MET A 444 -25.82 -8.47 14.51
N TYR A 445 -26.38 -7.45 15.16
CA TYR A 445 -27.80 -7.39 15.46
C TYR A 445 -28.64 -7.26 14.18
N GLY A 446 -28.19 -6.48 13.21
CA GLY A 446 -28.83 -6.37 11.91
C GLY A 446 -28.94 -7.73 11.21
N ALA A 447 -27.82 -8.47 11.14
CA ALA A 447 -27.81 -9.80 10.54
C ALA A 447 -28.70 -10.81 11.31
N LEU A 448 -28.64 -10.81 12.64
CA LEU A 448 -29.37 -11.77 13.48
C LEU A 448 -30.89 -11.59 13.38
N TYR A 449 -31.37 -10.36 13.52
CA TYR A 449 -32.80 -10.07 13.40
C TYR A 449 -33.30 -10.21 11.95
N SER A 450 -32.46 -9.91 10.95
CA SER A 450 -32.82 -10.12 9.55
C SER A 450 -33.01 -11.60 9.26
N LEU A 451 -32.07 -12.46 9.66
CA LEU A 451 -32.21 -13.93 9.54
C LEU A 451 -33.44 -14.46 10.29
N MET A 452 -33.70 -13.95 11.50
CA MET A 452 -34.90 -14.32 12.26
C MET A 452 -36.18 -14.01 11.49
N MET A 453 -36.27 -12.80 10.93
CA MET A 453 -37.45 -12.34 10.18
C MET A 453 -37.57 -13.04 8.82
N MET A 454 -36.46 -13.37 8.15
CA MET A 454 -36.48 -14.22 6.95
C MET A 454 -36.96 -15.64 7.26
N GLY A 455 -36.56 -16.21 8.40
CA GLY A 455 -37.08 -17.49 8.88
C GLY A 455 -38.59 -17.42 9.15
N ALA A 456 -39.06 -16.34 9.78
CA ALA A 456 -40.47 -16.07 10.03
C ALA A 456 -41.28 -15.89 8.73
N ALA A 457 -40.69 -15.31 7.69
CA ALA A 457 -41.31 -15.12 6.39
C ALA A 457 -41.48 -16.42 5.58
N ASN A 458 -40.83 -17.51 5.96
CA ASN A 458 -40.77 -18.71 5.14
C ASN A 458 -42.01 -19.60 5.30
N ASN A 459 -42.95 -19.52 4.35
CA ASN A 459 -43.99 -20.53 4.03
C ASN A 459 -44.67 -21.18 5.24
N SER A 460 -44.97 -20.38 6.27
CA SER A 460 -45.54 -20.84 7.53
C SER A 460 -47.00 -20.38 7.64
N TYR A 461 -47.87 -21.26 8.16
CA TYR A 461 -49.33 -21.08 8.15
C TYR A 461 -49.96 -20.96 9.55
N ASP A 462 -49.14 -20.94 10.59
CA ASP A 462 -49.54 -20.69 11.98
C ASP A 462 -48.41 -20.00 12.76
N TRP A 463 -48.76 -19.32 13.86
CA TRP A 463 -47.82 -18.56 14.67
C TRP A 463 -46.70 -19.39 15.29
N VAL A 464 -46.97 -20.64 15.67
CA VAL A 464 -45.96 -21.50 16.31
C VAL A 464 -44.90 -21.90 15.29
N THR A 465 -45.32 -22.28 14.09
CA THR A 465 -44.40 -22.64 13.00
C THR A 465 -43.56 -21.44 12.55
N ILE A 466 -44.15 -20.23 12.47
CA ILE A 466 -43.43 -18.98 12.15
C ILE A 466 -42.25 -18.77 13.10
N TRP A 467 -42.49 -18.78 14.41
CA TRP A 467 -41.43 -18.47 15.39
C TRP A 467 -40.42 -19.61 15.55
N LYS A 468 -40.84 -20.87 15.34
CA LYS A 468 -39.89 -22.00 15.23
C LYS A 468 -38.96 -21.83 14.03
N ALA A 469 -39.51 -21.54 12.84
CA ALA A 469 -38.70 -21.31 11.64
C ALA A 469 -37.76 -20.11 11.80
N ALA A 470 -38.22 -19.04 12.46
CA ALA A 470 -37.40 -17.88 12.80
C ALA A 470 -36.19 -18.25 13.68
N LEU A 471 -36.42 -19.03 14.74
CA LEU A 471 -35.36 -19.48 15.65
C LEU A 471 -34.42 -20.51 15.00
N ASP A 472 -34.97 -21.49 14.28
CA ASP A 472 -34.21 -22.50 13.54
C ASP A 472 -33.26 -21.82 12.55
N LYS A 473 -33.72 -20.76 11.87
CA LYS A 473 -32.90 -19.98 10.95
C LYS A 473 -31.72 -19.31 11.67
N ILE A 474 -31.92 -18.78 12.87
CA ILE A 474 -30.81 -18.22 13.65
C ILE A 474 -29.85 -19.33 14.12
N TYR A 475 -30.37 -20.50 14.52
CA TYR A 475 -29.55 -21.62 14.98
C TYR A 475 -28.72 -22.27 13.86
N GLU A 476 -29.12 -22.15 12.60
CA GLU A 476 -28.29 -22.56 11.46
C GLU A 476 -26.98 -21.77 11.38
N TYR A 477 -26.99 -20.48 11.77
CA TYR A 477 -25.85 -19.57 11.62
C TYR A 477 -25.19 -19.20 12.95
N THR A 478 -25.69 -19.69 14.09
CA THR A 478 -25.15 -19.39 15.41
C THR A 478 -25.01 -20.65 16.25
N ASN A 479 -23.90 -20.75 16.98
CA ASN A 479 -23.68 -21.81 17.98
C ASN A 479 -24.24 -21.44 19.36
N ALA A 480 -25.01 -20.36 19.45
CA ALA A 480 -25.56 -19.90 20.71
C ALA A 480 -26.62 -20.89 21.20
N LYS A 481 -26.48 -21.27 22.46
CA LYS A 481 -27.34 -22.22 23.16
C LYS A 481 -27.96 -21.57 24.38
N VAL A 482 -28.97 -22.25 24.91
CA VAL A 482 -29.50 -21.99 26.24
C VAL A 482 -28.34 -22.04 27.27
N GLY A 483 -28.21 -21.00 28.09
CA GLY A 483 -27.07 -20.69 28.96
C GLY A 483 -26.07 -19.62 28.47
N ASN A 484 -26.05 -19.23 27.18
CA ASN A 484 -25.05 -18.29 26.63
C ASN A 484 -25.39 -16.79 26.73
N ALA A 485 -26.40 -16.39 27.51
CA ALA A 485 -26.77 -14.98 27.75
C ALA A 485 -27.02 -14.15 26.47
N THR A 486 -27.62 -14.76 25.45
CA THR A 486 -28.13 -14.10 24.23
C THR A 486 -29.66 -13.96 24.30
N MET A 487 -30.30 -13.31 23.32
CA MET A 487 -31.77 -13.19 23.28
C MET A 487 -32.53 -14.44 22.82
N GLN A 488 -31.86 -15.53 22.49
CA GLN A 488 -32.47 -16.75 21.92
C GLN A 488 -33.27 -17.58 22.95
N TYR A 489 -34.04 -16.93 23.83
CA TYR A 489 -34.78 -17.54 24.94
C TYR A 489 -36.23 -17.08 24.94
N PHE A 490 -37.06 -17.74 24.14
CA PHE A 490 -38.42 -18.06 24.53
C PHE A 490 -38.74 -19.40 23.88
N ARG A 491 -38.92 -20.44 24.69
CA ARG A 491 -39.41 -21.74 24.26
C ARG A 491 -40.69 -22.05 25.00
#